data_AF-A0A9P0YLA0-F1
#
_entry.id   AF-A0A9P0YLA0-F1
#
_cell.length_a   1.000
_cell.length_b   1.000
_cell.length_c   1.000
_cell.angle_alpha   90.00
_cell.angle_beta   90.00
_cell.angle_gamma   90.00
#
_symmetry.space_group_name_H-M   'P 1'
#
loop_
_entity.id
_entity.type
_entity.pdbx_description
1 polymer ?
#
loop_
_entity_poly.entity_id
_entity_poly.type
_entity_poly.pdbx_seq_one_letter_code
_entity_poly.pdbx_strand_id
1 'polypeptide(L)'
;MCTNCHVTMADGVYRYKVSICIMDQTGHSTFILWDRECIEVFGKTSAFLMAEMEKKTEDQTRFPEDIESLVDQKALFKIQLKTKSEENTYKKTKSFTVVTMIRDPKVL
;
A
#
# COMPACT_ATOMS: atom_id res chain seq x y z
N MET A 1 -5.68 -17.05 15.13
CA MET A 1 -4.49 -17.14 15.99
C MET A 1 -3.29 -16.59 15.23
N CYS A 2 -2.53 -15.66 15.82
CA CYS A 2 -1.29 -15.13 15.22
C CYS A 2 -0.13 -16.12 15.42
N THR A 3 0.64 -16.43 14.39
CA THR A 3 1.78 -17.39 14.48
C THR A 3 2.99 -16.83 15.20
N ASN A 4 3.12 -15.51 15.33
CA ASN A 4 4.27 -14.89 15.98
C ASN A 4 4.07 -14.78 17.50
N CYS A 5 2.91 -14.26 17.94
CA CYS A 5 2.62 -14.08 19.37
C CYS A 5 1.69 -15.15 19.97
N HIS A 6 1.18 -16.08 19.16
CA HIS A 6 0.28 -17.17 19.57
C HIS A 6 -1.03 -16.71 20.24
N VAL A 7 -1.36 -15.42 20.14
CA VAL A 7 -2.61 -14.86 20.65
C VAL A 7 -3.75 -15.09 19.64
N THR A 8 -4.90 -15.53 20.13
CA THR A 8 -6.15 -15.55 19.36
C THR A 8 -6.88 -14.25 19.59
N MET A 9 -7.01 -13.44 18.54
CA MET A 9 -7.81 -12.22 18.56
C MET A 9 -9.23 -12.57 18.14
N ALA A 10 -10.23 -12.03 18.84
CA ALA A 10 -11.64 -12.19 18.50
C ALA A 10 -11.94 -11.56 17.13
N ASP A 11 -11.45 -10.34 16.95
CA ASP A 11 -11.49 -9.61 15.68
C ASP A 11 -10.06 -9.41 15.15
N GLY A 12 -9.86 -9.64 13.85
CA GLY A 12 -8.59 -9.40 13.20
C GLY A 12 -8.22 -7.91 13.17
N VAL A 13 -6.92 -7.60 13.11
CA VAL A 13 -6.45 -6.21 12.90
C VAL A 13 -6.17 -6.01 11.42
N TYR A 14 -6.99 -5.19 10.77
CA TYR A 14 -6.77 -4.80 9.38
C TYR A 14 -5.52 -3.93 9.25
N ARG A 15 -4.76 -4.10 8.17
CA ARG A 15 -3.61 -3.25 7.82
C ARG A 15 -3.52 -3.07 6.32
N TYR A 16 -3.11 -1.89 5.87
CA TYR A 16 -2.90 -1.67 4.45
C TYR A 16 -1.65 -2.38 3.92
N LYS A 17 -1.81 -2.86 2.70
CA LYS A 17 -0.72 -3.23 1.79
C LYS A 17 -1.18 -2.90 0.37
N VAL A 18 -0.91 -1.68 -0.07
CA VAL A 18 -1.35 -1.17 -1.37
C VAL A 18 -0.18 -1.25 -2.34
N SER A 19 -0.36 -2.00 -3.43
CA SER A 19 0.59 -2.04 -4.55
C SER A 19 0.18 -1.02 -5.59
N ILE A 20 1.09 -0.11 -5.96
CA ILE A 20 0.85 0.89 -7.00
C ILE A 20 1.81 0.69 -8.16
N CYS A 21 1.29 0.87 -9.38
CA CYS A 21 2.10 0.95 -10.58
C CYS A 21 2.49 2.40 -10.81
N ILE A 22 3.79 2.66 -10.94
CA ILE A 22 4.35 3.97 -11.25
C ILE A 22 4.87 3.92 -12.68
N MET A 23 4.68 5.01 -13.42
CA MET A 23 5.23 5.20 -14.76
C MET A 23 6.02 6.51 -14.83
N ASP A 24 7.19 6.46 -15.46
CA ASP A 24 7.99 7.62 -15.80
C ASP A 24 8.53 7.51 -17.24
N GLN A 25 9.45 8.39 -17.63
CA GLN A 25 10.02 8.42 -18.97
C GLN A 25 10.86 7.16 -19.30
N THR A 26 11.29 6.41 -18.30
CA THR A 26 12.16 5.23 -18.42
C THR A 26 11.39 3.91 -18.42
N GLY A 27 10.14 3.91 -17.97
CA GLY A 27 9.27 2.74 -17.99
C GLY A 27 8.28 2.71 -16.84
N HIS A 28 8.00 1.51 -16.35
CA HIS A 28 7.08 1.28 -15.24
C HIS A 28 7.69 0.40 -14.16
N SER A 29 7.25 0.61 -12.92
CA SER A 29 7.67 -0.19 -11.77
C SER A 29 6.54 -0.28 -10.74
N THR A 30 6.56 -1.32 -9.90
CA THR A 30 5.57 -1.51 -8.84
C THR A 30 6.16 -1.17 -7.48
N PHE A 31 5.54 -0.23 -6.77
CA PHE A 31 5.88 0.14 -5.41
C PHE A 31 4.82 -0.35 -4.42
N ILE A 32 5.20 -0.52 -3.16
CA ILE A 32 4.30 -0.94 -2.08
C ILE A 32 4.23 0.17 -1.02
N LEU A 33 3.01 0.60 -0.69
CA LEU A 33 2.69 1.41 0.48
C LEU A 33 2.18 0.48 1.59
N TRP A 34 2.77 0.59 2.77
CA TRP A 34 2.31 -0.14 3.95
C TRP A 34 1.38 0.72 4.80
N ASP A 35 0.87 0.12 5.86
CA ASP A 35 -0.12 0.72 6.76
C ASP A 35 0.18 2.16 7.17
N ARG A 36 1.41 2.44 7.61
CA ARG A 36 1.82 3.79 8.02
C ARG A 36 1.73 4.78 6.86
N GLU A 37 2.34 4.45 5.72
CA GLU A 37 2.34 5.34 4.56
C GLU A 37 0.92 5.56 4.02
N CYS A 38 0.08 4.52 3.99
CA CYS A 38 -1.32 4.68 3.58
C CYS A 38 -2.10 5.57 4.54
N ILE A 39 -1.89 5.46 5.86
CA ILE A 39 -2.56 6.33 6.84
C ILE A 39 -2.10 7.79 6.68
N GLU A 40 -0.81 8.04 6.48
CA GLU A 40 -0.29 9.39 6.22
C GLU A 40 -0.88 10.00 4.95
N VAL A 41 -1.13 9.16 3.96
CA VAL A 41 -1.60 9.57 2.63
C VAL A 41 -3.11 9.78 2.56
N PHE A 42 -3.88 8.85 3.12
CA PHE A 42 -5.35 8.87 3.06
C PHE A 42 -5.97 9.56 4.28
N GLY A 43 -5.22 9.73 5.36
CA GLY A 43 -5.75 10.23 6.64
C GLY A 43 -6.75 9.28 7.32
N LYS A 44 -6.89 8.05 6.83
CA LYS A 44 -7.86 7.05 7.28
C LYS A 44 -7.17 5.75 7.68
N THR A 45 -7.63 5.12 8.76
CA THR A 45 -7.17 3.79 9.16
C THR A 45 -7.71 2.71 8.24
N SER A 46 -7.00 1.59 8.14
CA SER A 46 -7.40 0.40 7.39
C SER A 46 -8.77 -0.11 7.82
N ALA A 47 -9.03 -0.15 9.13
CA ALA A 47 -10.31 -0.60 9.68
C ALA A 47 -11.47 0.31 9.24
N PHE A 48 -11.26 1.62 9.18
CA PHE A 48 -12.28 2.56 8.70
C PHE A 48 -12.61 2.30 7.22
N LEU A 49 -11.58 2.18 6.38
CA LEU A 49 -11.78 1.93 4.94
C LEU A 49 -12.43 0.57 4.67
N MET A 50 -12.09 -0.46 5.45
CA MET A 50 -12.74 -1.77 5.39
C MET A 50 -14.22 -1.68 5.74
N ALA A 51 -14.58 -0.96 6.82
CA ALA A 51 -15.98 -0.75 7.18
C ALA A 51 -16.74 0.08 6.11
N GLU A 52 -16.09 1.02 5.43
CA GLU A 52 -16.68 1.74 4.28
C GLU A 52 -16.92 0.79 3.09
N MET A 53 -15.96 -0.08 2.79
CA MET A 53 -16.11 -1.09 1.73
C MET A 53 -17.23 -2.09 2.00
N GLU A 54 -17.34 -2.58 3.23
CA GLU A 54 -18.39 -3.54 3.61
C GLU A 54 -19.80 -2.96 3.51
N LYS A 55 -19.96 -1.64 3.71
CA LYS A 55 -21.24 -0.93 3.54
C LYS A 55 -21.62 -0.70 2.08
N LYS A 56 -20.63 -0.60 1.17
CA LYS A 56 -20.87 -0.45 -0.27
C LYS A 56 -21.21 -1.83 -0.86
N THR A 57 -22.43 -2.30 -0.62
CA THR A 57 -22.93 -3.64 -1.02
C THR A 57 -23.06 -3.86 -2.53
N GLU A 58 -23.08 -2.80 -3.35
CA GLU A 58 -23.49 -2.90 -4.75
C GLU A 58 -22.35 -3.02 -5.76
N ASP A 59 -21.10 -2.69 -5.40
CA ASP A 59 -20.00 -2.69 -6.36
C ASP A 59 -18.65 -3.06 -5.73
N GLN A 60 -18.51 -4.33 -5.36
CA GLN A 60 -17.27 -4.91 -4.81
C GLN A 60 -16.12 -4.95 -5.83
N THR A 61 -16.36 -4.52 -7.08
CA THR A 61 -15.36 -4.52 -8.15
C THR A 61 -14.50 -3.27 -8.15
N ARG A 62 -14.96 -2.20 -7.48
CA ARG A 62 -14.26 -0.91 -7.44
C ARG A 62 -13.40 -0.77 -6.19
N PHE A 63 -12.26 -0.09 -6.36
CA PHE A 63 -11.45 0.30 -5.21
C PHE A 63 -12.13 1.44 -4.45
N PRO A 64 -11.86 1.59 -3.14
CA PRO A 64 -12.25 2.78 -2.40
C PRO A 64 -11.73 4.06 -3.07
N GLU A 65 -12.52 5.12 -3.02
CA GLU A 65 -12.19 6.42 -3.61
C GLU A 65 -10.82 6.95 -3.17
N ASP A 66 -10.44 6.71 -1.91
CA ASP A 66 -9.11 7.07 -1.39
C ASP A 66 -7.99 6.38 -2.18
N ILE A 67 -8.14 5.11 -2.53
CA ILE A 67 -7.17 4.35 -3.35
C ILE A 67 -7.26 4.75 -4.82
N GLU A 68 -8.47 4.99 -5.34
CA GLU A 68 -8.63 5.48 -6.72
C GLU A 68 -7.99 6.87 -6.91
N SER A 69 -7.97 7.70 -5.87
CA SER A 69 -7.33 9.02 -5.90
C SER A 69 -5.82 8.98 -6.17
N LEU A 70 -5.19 7.81 -6.10
CA LEU A 70 -3.78 7.61 -6.46
C LEU A 70 -3.53 7.61 -7.97
N VAL A 71 -4.56 7.29 -8.76
CA VAL A 71 -4.43 7.09 -10.20
C VAL A 71 -4.22 8.43 -10.90
N ASP A 72 -3.37 8.41 -11.93
CA ASP A 72 -2.98 9.58 -12.73
C ASP A 72 -2.43 10.78 -11.93
N GLN A 73 -1.92 10.52 -10.72
CA GLN A 73 -1.24 11.51 -9.90
C GLN A 73 0.27 11.48 -10.10
N LYS A 74 0.88 12.67 -10.04
CA LYS A 74 2.34 12.82 -9.93
C LYS A 74 2.72 12.93 -8.45
N ALA A 75 3.82 12.29 -8.08
CA ALA A 75 4.35 12.37 -6.73
C ALA A 75 5.86 12.10 -6.71
N LEU A 76 6.53 12.64 -5.70
CA LEU A 76 7.90 12.25 -5.37
C LEU A 76 7.86 11.11 -4.36
N PHE A 77 8.67 10.08 -4.61
CA PHE A 77 8.74 8.89 -3.77
C PHE A 77 10.14 8.73 -3.19
N LYS A 78 10.22 8.71 -1.86
CA LYS A 78 11.39 8.15 -1.18
C LYS A 78 11.16 6.65 -1.01
N ILE A 79 11.96 5.84 -1.69
CA ILE A 79 11.82 4.37 -1.67
C ILE A 79 12.97 3.69 -0.94
N GLN A 80 12.66 2.55 -0.31
CA GLN A 80 13.63 1.61 0.21
C GLN A 80 13.59 0.35 -0.65
N LEU A 81 14.76 -0.02 -1.19
CA LEU A 81 14.94 -1.30 -1.87
C LEU A 81 15.22 -2.39 -0.84
N LYS A 82 14.37 -3.42 -0.80
CA LYS A 82 14.65 -4.65 -0.05
C LYS A 82 15.00 -5.76 -1.03
N THR A 83 16.26 -6.16 -1.00
CA THR A 83 16.74 -7.40 -1.63
C THR A 83 16.65 -8.52 -0.60
N LYS A 84 15.83 -9.54 -0.85
CA LYS A 84 15.89 -10.75 -0.04
C LYS A 84 17.23 -11.46 -0.30
N SER A 85 18.06 -11.60 0.74
CA SER A 85 19.25 -12.46 0.69
C SER A 85 18.84 -13.93 0.77
N GLU A 86 19.71 -14.77 0.24
CA GLU A 86 19.54 -16.17 -0.12
C GLU A 86 19.12 -17.06 1.07
N GLU A 87 17.90 -17.61 0.98
CA GLU A 87 17.51 -18.85 1.68
C GLU A 87 16.22 -19.47 1.10
N ASN A 88 15.50 -18.78 0.22
CA ASN A 88 14.51 -19.40 -0.65
C ASN A 88 14.84 -19.12 -2.12
N THR A 89 15.39 -20.14 -2.77
CA THR A 89 15.45 -20.30 -4.22
C THR A 89 14.02 -20.10 -4.78
N TYR A 90 13.88 -19.64 -6.02
CA TYR A 90 12.62 -19.27 -6.70
C TYR A 90 12.13 -17.82 -6.41
N LYS A 91 12.79 -16.89 -7.12
CA LYS A 91 12.53 -15.45 -7.29
C LYS A 91 13.25 -14.54 -6.28
N LYS A 92 14.43 -14.04 -6.69
CA LYS A 92 15.04 -12.79 -6.19
C LYS A 92 14.12 -11.61 -6.56
N THR A 93 12.95 -11.49 -5.92
CA THR A 93 12.04 -10.36 -6.17
C THR A 93 12.55 -9.16 -5.36
N LYS A 94 13.07 -8.16 -6.07
CA LYS A 94 13.30 -6.83 -5.48
C LYS A 94 11.93 -6.25 -5.12
N SER A 95 11.79 -5.76 -3.90
CA SER A 95 10.59 -5.02 -3.49
C SER A 95 10.96 -3.58 -3.23
N PHE A 96 10.24 -2.66 -3.87
CA PHE A 96 10.35 -1.23 -3.68
C PHE A 96 9.28 -0.81 -2.69
N THR A 97 9.68 -0.51 -1.47
CA THR A 97 8.77 -0.03 -0.43
C THR A 97 8.82 1.49 -0.38
N VAL A 98 7.68 2.15 -0.41
CA VAL A 98 7.59 3.59 -0.18
C VAL A 98 7.85 3.85 1.29
N VAL A 99 8.72 4.81 1.59
CA VAL A 99 8.98 5.32 2.94
C VAL A 99 8.26 6.65 3.14
N THR A 100 8.18 7.46 2.09
CA THR A 100 7.51 8.76 2.08
C THR A 100 7.04 9.08 0.66
N MET A 101 5.88 9.72 0.55
CA MET A 101 5.33 10.21 -0.71
C MET A 101 4.91 11.67 -0.57
N ILE A 102 5.32 12.52 -1.50
CA ILE A 102 4.98 13.95 -1.53
C ILE A 102 4.19 14.24 -2.80
N ARG A 103 3.04 14.92 -2.65
CA ARG A 103 2.12 15.29 -3.74
C ARG A 103 1.93 16.79 -3.92
N ASP A 104 2.63 17.62 -3.15
CA ASP A 104 2.48 19.07 -3.23
C ASP A 104 2.93 19.58 -4.62
N PRO A 105 2.03 20.20 -5.41
CA PRO A 105 2.37 20.75 -6.72
C PRO A 105 3.47 21.81 -6.69
N LYS A 106 3.76 22.43 -5.55
CA LYS A 106 4.86 23.40 -5.41
C LYS A 106 6.24 22.74 -5.38
N VAL A 107 6.29 21.44 -5.10
CA VAL A 107 7.52 20.66 -4.96
C VAL A 107 7.74 19.74 -6.18
N LEU A 108 6.73 19.60 -7.05
CA LEU A 108 6.73 18.82 -8.29
C LEU A 108 7.07 19.69 -9.51
#